data_AF-A0A3B9SM82-F1
#
_entry.id   AF-A0A3B9SM82-F1
#
_cell.length_a   1.000
_cell.length_b   1.000
_cell.length_c   1.000
_cell.angle_alpha   90.00
_cell.angle_beta   90.00
_cell.angle_gamma   90.00
#
_symmetry.space_group_name_H-M   'P 1'
#
loop_
_entity.id
_entity.type
_entity.pdbx_description
1 polymer ?
#
loop_
_entity_poly.entity_id
_entity_poly.type
_entity_poly.pdbx_seq_one_letter_code
_entity_poly.pdbx_strand_id
1 'polypeptide(L)'
;QTQRVNLRPAMTLKARVAFVKKVPGGFPVSYSCTHVTPRPTILATVPVGYADGYFRVLSNRAEVLIHGRRCRVVGTVCMDQI
;
A
#
# COMPACT_ATOMS: atom_id res chain seq x y z
N GLN A 1 11.72 32.86 3.56
CA GLN A 1 10.51 32.39 4.26
C GLN A 1 9.56 31.81 3.23
N THR A 2 9.17 30.54 3.32
CA THR A 2 8.22 29.92 2.38
C THR A 2 6.79 30.22 2.83
N GLN A 3 6.08 31.13 2.14
CA GLN A 3 4.63 31.30 2.37
C GLN A 3 3.90 30.00 2.01
N ARG A 4 3.07 29.49 2.92
CA ARG A 4 2.20 28.34 2.65
C ARG A 4 0.89 28.81 2.04
N VAL A 5 0.62 28.38 0.81
CA VAL A 5 -0.66 28.61 0.12
C VAL A 5 -1.71 27.64 0.67
N ASN A 6 -2.93 28.12 0.94
CA ASN A 6 -4.03 27.29 1.43
C ASN A 6 -4.66 26.48 0.29
N LEU A 7 -4.08 25.31 -0.01
CA LEU A 7 -4.53 24.41 -1.05
C LEU A 7 -5.51 23.37 -0.51
N ARG A 8 -6.55 23.06 -1.29
CA ARG A 8 -7.45 21.94 -1.05
C ARG A 8 -7.09 20.79 -2.01
N PRO A 9 -6.95 19.53 -1.53
CA PRO A 9 -6.70 18.40 -2.42
C PRO A 9 -7.80 18.27 -3.48
N ALA A 10 -7.42 18.28 -4.76
CA ALA A 10 -8.37 18.17 -5.88
C ALA A 10 -8.74 16.72 -6.22
N MET A 11 -7.93 15.75 -5.79
CA MET A 11 -8.07 14.34 -6.17
C MET A 11 -7.93 13.41 -4.95
N THR A 12 -8.68 12.31 -4.97
CA THR A 12 -8.50 11.18 -4.06
C THR A 12 -8.66 9.87 -4.85
N LEU A 13 -7.64 9.03 -4.83
CA LEU A 13 -7.72 7.68 -5.38
C LEU A 13 -8.36 6.75 -4.35
N LYS A 14 -9.43 6.06 -4.73
CA LYS A 14 -10.15 5.10 -3.87
C LYS A 14 -10.30 3.77 -4.59
N ALA A 15 -10.11 2.69 -3.85
CA ALA A 15 -10.33 1.34 -4.31
C ALA A 15 -10.91 0.50 -3.16
N ARG A 16 -11.41 -0.70 -3.48
CA ARG A 16 -11.90 -1.66 -2.49
C ARG A 16 -10.87 -2.75 -2.29
N VAL A 17 -10.73 -3.24 -1.06
CA VAL A 17 -9.91 -4.42 -0.79
C VAL A 17 -10.48 -5.60 -1.58
N ALA A 18 -9.64 -6.24 -2.39
CA ALA A 18 -10.02 -7.39 -3.20
C ALA A 18 -9.92 -8.70 -2.41
N PHE A 19 -8.92 -8.83 -1.54
CA PHE A 19 -8.70 -10.04 -0.78
C PHE A 19 -8.03 -9.75 0.57
N VAL A 20 -8.34 -10.57 1.58
CA VAL A 20 -7.76 -10.48 2.92
C VAL A 20 -7.31 -11.87 3.36
N LYS A 21 -6.09 -11.96 3.90
CA LYS A 21 -5.57 -13.19 4.51
C LYS A 21 -4.84 -12.92 5.82
N LYS A 22 -4.92 -13.90 6.73
CA LYS A 22 -4.05 -13.99 7.90
C LYS A 22 -2.81 -14.79 7.52
N VAL A 23 -1.64 -14.29 7.88
CA VAL A 23 -0.36 -14.97 7.64
C VAL A 23 0.45 -15.04 8.95
N PRO A 24 1.27 -16.08 9.14
CA PRO A 24 2.17 -16.17 10.29
C PRO A 24 3.28 -15.10 10.22
N GLY A 25 4.08 -15.00 11.29
CA GLY A 25 5.39 -14.35 11.20
C GLY A 25 6.33 -15.16 10.30
N GLY A 26 7.30 -14.50 9.67
CA GLY A 26 8.19 -15.11 8.69
C GLY A 26 7.58 -15.28 7.30
N PHE A 27 6.39 -14.74 7.04
CA PHE A 27 5.72 -14.87 5.73
C PHE A 27 6.31 -13.87 4.72
N PRO A 28 6.87 -14.33 3.58
CA PRO A 28 7.38 -13.44 2.54
C PRO A 28 6.24 -12.79 1.75
N VAL A 29 6.34 -11.48 1.51
CA VAL A 29 5.28 -10.70 0.86
C VAL A 29 5.72 -10.22 -0.53
N SER A 30 4.87 -10.50 -1.52
CA SER A 30 5.00 -10.06 -2.91
C SER A 30 6.28 -10.56 -3.60
N TYR A 31 6.53 -10.09 -4.82
CA TYR A 31 7.70 -10.42 -5.61
C TYR A 31 9.01 -9.99 -4.94
N SER A 32 10.05 -10.79 -5.18
CA SER A 32 11.40 -10.62 -4.62
C SER A 32 11.48 -10.64 -3.10
N CYS A 33 10.36 -10.92 -2.40
CA CYS A 33 10.28 -11.10 -0.96
C CYS A 33 10.96 -9.97 -0.17
N THR A 34 10.86 -8.73 -0.65
CA THR A 34 11.53 -7.56 -0.03
C THR A 34 10.97 -7.18 1.34
N HIS A 35 9.85 -7.78 1.71
CA HIS A 35 9.27 -7.70 3.04
C HIS A 35 8.93 -9.09 3.56
N VAL A 36 9.27 -9.35 4.82
CA VAL A 36 8.89 -10.55 5.55
C VAL A 36 8.16 -10.11 6.82
N THR A 37 7.00 -10.71 7.09
CA THR A 37 6.18 -10.31 8.25
C THR A 37 6.91 -10.62 9.56
N PRO A 38 7.02 -9.67 10.51
CA PRO A 38 7.73 -9.91 11.77
C PRO A 38 6.92 -10.73 12.79
N ARG A 39 5.60 -10.85 12.58
CA ARG A 39 4.64 -11.48 13.48
C ARG A 39 3.38 -11.89 12.71
N PRO A 40 2.45 -12.66 13.32
CA PRO A 40 1.14 -12.88 12.73
C PRO A 40 0.49 -11.57 12.29
N THR A 41 0.12 -11.49 11.02
CA THR A 41 -0.27 -10.25 10.34
C THR A 41 -1.48 -10.51 9.46
N ILE A 42 -2.37 -9.53 9.36
CA ILE A 42 -3.46 -9.51 8.38
C ILE A 42 -2.97 -8.70 7.18
N LEU A 43 -2.97 -9.32 6.01
CA LEU A 43 -2.64 -8.67 4.74
C LEU A 43 -3.92 -8.48 3.94
N ALA A 44 -4.05 -7.31 3.32
CA ALA A 44 -5.11 -6.98 2.39
C ALA A 44 -4.47 -6.64 1.04
N THR A 45 -5.02 -7.17 -0.06
CA THR A 45 -4.63 -6.75 -1.41
C THR A 45 -5.66 -5.80 -1.98
N VAL A 46 -5.19 -4.77 -2.66
CA VAL A 46 -6.01 -3.74 -3.31
C VAL A 46 -5.71 -3.78 -4.80
N PRO A 47 -6.74 -3.77 -5.68
CA PRO A 47 -6.57 -3.83 -7.13
C PRO A 47 -6.18 -2.45 -7.68
N VAL A 48 -5.01 -1.97 -7.26
CA VAL A 48 -4.35 -0.76 -7.75
C VAL A 48 -2.88 -1.09 -7.86
N GLY A 49 -2.26 -0.80 -8.99
CA GLY A 49 -0.82 -0.99 -9.17
C GLY A 49 -0.21 0.07 -10.07
N TYR A 50 1.00 -0.20 -10.56
CA TYR A 50 1.71 0.79 -11.36
C TYR A 50 1.09 1.05 -12.74
N ALA A 51 0.24 0.15 -13.25
CA ALA A 51 -0.53 0.40 -14.46
C ALA A 51 -1.58 1.51 -14.25
N ASP A 52 -2.08 1.67 -13.02
CA ASP A 52 -3.02 2.73 -12.63
C ASP A 52 -2.33 4.05 -12.28
N GLY A 53 -1.00 4.12 -12.44
CA GLY A 53 -0.19 5.27 -12.04
C GLY A 53 0.30 5.25 -10.60
N TYR A 54 0.11 4.14 -9.86
CA TYR A 54 0.68 4.00 -8.52
C TYR A 54 2.19 3.75 -8.59
N PHE A 55 3.00 4.66 -8.03
CA PHE A 55 4.44 4.58 -8.24
C PHE A 55 5.09 3.36 -7.60
N ARG A 56 5.67 2.49 -8.45
CA ARG A 56 6.37 1.27 -8.02
C ARG A 56 7.52 1.52 -7.03
N VAL A 57 8.17 2.68 -7.12
CA VAL A 57 9.24 3.10 -6.19
C VAL A 57 8.75 3.30 -4.75
N LEU A 58 7.44 3.41 -4.53
CA LEU A 58 6.84 3.50 -3.19
C LEU A 58 6.68 2.13 -2.50
N SER A 59 7.16 1.04 -3.12
CA SER A 59 7.24 -0.29 -2.48
C SER A 59 7.88 -0.19 -1.10
N ASN A 60 7.23 -0.75 -0.07
CA ASN A 60 7.63 -0.67 1.35
C ASN A 60 7.71 0.74 1.97
N ARG A 61 7.30 1.79 1.26
CA ARG A 61 7.41 3.20 1.70
C ARG A 61 6.07 3.91 1.78
N ALA A 62 5.08 3.44 1.01
CA ALA A 62 3.77 4.06 0.94
C ALA A 62 2.87 3.70 2.13
N GLU A 63 1.85 4.53 2.32
CA GLU A 63 0.74 4.26 3.22
C GLU A 63 -0.58 4.51 2.50
N VAL A 64 -1.60 3.76 2.89
CA VAL A 64 -3.00 3.93 2.46
C VAL A 64 -3.91 4.08 3.67
N LEU A 65 -5.14 4.51 3.43
CA LEU A 65 -6.19 4.54 4.46
C LEU A 65 -7.17 3.38 4.24
N ILE A 66 -7.30 2.50 5.23
CA ILE A 66 -8.34 1.46 5.28
C ILE A 66 -9.28 1.82 6.42
N HIS A 67 -10.55 2.11 6.09
CA HIS A 67 -11.54 2.59 7.07
C HIS A 67 -11.04 3.79 7.92
N GLY A 68 -10.34 4.73 7.28
CA GLY A 68 -9.77 5.91 7.95
C GLY A 68 -8.51 5.65 8.78
N ARG A 69 -8.03 4.40 8.88
CA ARG A 69 -6.80 4.05 9.59
C ARG A 69 -5.63 3.91 8.61
N ARG A 70 -4.48 4.49 8.95
CA ARG A 70 -3.24 4.34 8.15
C ARG A 70 -2.74 2.90 8.20
N CYS A 71 -2.44 2.36 7.03
CA CYS A 71 -1.85 1.04 6.84
C CYS A 71 -0.67 1.16 5.88
N ARG A 72 0.44 0.49 6.19
CA ARG A 72 1.64 0.49 5.33
C ARG A 72 1.42 -0.43 4.15
N VAL A 73 1.88 -0.02 2.97
CA VAL A 73 2.03 -0.92 1.82
C VAL A 73 3.32 -1.70 2.02
N VAL A 74 3.22 -3.03 1.99
CA VAL A 74 4.33 -3.95 2.26
C VAL A 74 4.54 -4.90 1.09
N GLY A 75 5.80 -5.15 0.75
CA GLY A 75 6.20 -5.86 -0.46
C GLY A 75 6.28 -4.95 -1.68
N THR A 76 6.59 -5.58 -2.81
CA THR A 76 6.74 -4.94 -4.11
C THR A 76 5.37 -4.58 -4.68
N VAL A 77 5.19 -3.33 -5.13
CA VAL A 77 4.03 -2.89 -5.91
C VAL A 77 4.01 -3.63 -7.25
N CYS A 78 2.89 -4.28 -7.56
CA CYS A 78 2.68 -5.04 -8.80
C CYS A 78 2.01 -4.17 -9.88
N MET A 79 1.77 -4.76 -11.05
CA MET A 79 1.12 -4.06 -12.18
C MET A 79 -0.27 -3.57 -11.79
N ASP A 80 -1.05 -4.43 -11.14
CA ASP A 80 -2.47 -4.21 -10.86
C ASP A 80 -2.80 -4.30 -9.36
N GLN A 81 -1.80 -4.50 -8.49
CA GLN A 81 -2.03 -4.77 -7.06
C GLN A 81 -0.97 -4.17 -6.13
N ILE A 82 -1.45 -3.78 -4.93
CA ILE A 82 -0.67 -3.48 -3.73
C ILE A 82 -1.20 -4.22 -2.51
#